data_AF-A0A1N6SE18-F1
#
_entry.id   AF-A0A1N6SE18-F1
#
_cell.length_a   1.000
_cell.length_b   1.000
_cell.length_c   1.000
_cell.angle_alpha   90.00
_cell.angle_beta   90.00
_cell.angle_gamma   90.00
#
_symmetry.space_group_name_H-M   'P 1'
#
loop_
_entity.id
_entity.type
_entity.pdbx_description
1 polymer ?
#
loop_
_entity_poly.entity_id
_entity_poly.type
_entity_poly.pdbx_seq_one_letter_code
_entity_poly.pdbx_strand_id
1 'polypeptide(L)'
;MALVPGILLLAGIFFLPWPAHAGGERENAASERVLSAGNDGGRRAAIHIIRSREDLDKADLSPEMIRKISRSLDFSNEAAIVFFAGTRTTGGYQLELERVSRTSRELTIHIAEKGPDPDQVVTQALTFPHIVIVVKDPPPAIAVQGPQR
;
A
#
# COMPACT_ATOMS: atom_id res chain seq x y z
N MET A 1 -1.31 13.50 -74.88
CA MET A 1 -1.44 12.05 -75.14
C MET A 1 -0.57 11.34 -74.11
N ALA A 2 -1.03 10.51 -73.18
CA ALA A 2 -2.39 10.14 -72.72
C ALA A 2 -2.25 9.69 -71.22
N LEU A 3 -3.25 9.46 -70.35
CA LEU A 3 -4.65 8.99 -70.45
C LEU A 3 -4.77 7.51 -70.89
N VAL A 4 -5.58 6.63 -70.26
CA VAL A 4 -6.52 6.74 -69.12
C VAL A 4 -6.12 5.70 -68.01
N PRO A 5 -6.96 5.08 -67.12
CA PRO A 5 -6.63 5.03 -65.69
C PRO A 5 -6.51 3.62 -65.08
N GLY A 6 -6.33 3.56 -63.75
CA GLY A 6 -6.59 2.36 -62.94
C GLY A 6 -7.18 2.75 -61.57
N ILE A 7 -8.46 2.41 -61.33
CA ILE A 7 -9.17 2.59 -60.06
C ILE A 7 -9.75 1.23 -59.65
N LEU A 8 -9.55 0.84 -58.38
CA LEU A 8 -10.40 0.00 -57.48
C LEU A 8 -9.46 -0.54 -56.36
N LEU A 9 -9.47 -0.03 -55.12
CA LEU A 9 -10.45 -0.09 -54.02
C LEU A 9 -10.45 -1.39 -53.19
N LEU A 10 -10.76 -1.22 -51.89
CA LEU A 10 -10.85 -2.23 -50.79
C LEU A 10 -9.50 -2.68 -50.24
N ALA A 11 -9.26 -2.80 -48.92
CA ALA A 11 -9.99 -2.40 -47.71
C ALA A 11 -8.91 -2.08 -46.64
N GLY A 12 -9.06 -1.17 -45.67
CA GLY A 12 -10.15 -1.14 -44.69
C GLY A 12 -9.70 -1.74 -43.34
N ILE A 13 -8.72 -1.11 -42.67
CA ILE A 13 -8.51 -1.27 -41.23
C ILE A 13 -8.43 0.13 -40.60
N PHE A 14 -9.56 0.55 -40.04
CA PHE A 14 -9.66 1.75 -39.22
C PHE A 14 -9.10 1.41 -37.82
N PHE A 15 -7.76 1.39 -37.70
CA PHE A 15 -7.11 1.23 -36.40
C PHE A 15 -7.22 2.56 -35.64
N LEU A 16 -8.42 2.83 -35.12
CA LEU A 16 -8.62 3.87 -34.11
C LEU A 16 -7.88 3.42 -32.86
N PRO A 17 -6.80 4.10 -32.42
CA PRO A 17 -6.33 3.94 -31.06
C PRO A 17 -7.44 4.45 -30.15
N TRP A 18 -8.20 3.52 -29.59
CA TRP A 18 -9.13 3.79 -28.50
C TRP A 18 -8.38 4.62 -27.44
N PRO A 19 -8.97 5.68 -26.87
CA PRO A 19 -8.35 6.43 -25.80
C PRO A 19 -8.40 5.59 -24.52
N ALA A 20 -7.48 4.61 -24.45
CA ALA A 20 -7.12 3.92 -23.22
C ALA A 20 -6.82 5.01 -22.19
N HIS A 21 -7.55 4.98 -21.08
CA HIS A 21 -7.77 6.16 -20.28
C HIS A 21 -6.46 6.82 -19.84
N ALA A 22 -6.20 8.02 -20.36
CA ALA A 22 -5.33 8.99 -19.71
C ALA A 22 -6.02 9.54 -18.43
N GLY A 23 -6.47 8.63 -17.56
CA GLY A 23 -6.71 8.91 -16.16
C GLY A 23 -5.32 9.11 -15.56
N GLY A 24 -4.85 10.36 -15.62
CA GLY A 24 -3.46 10.70 -15.37
C GLY A 24 -2.95 10.04 -14.10
N GLU A 25 -1.97 9.16 -14.27
CA GLU A 25 -1.15 8.64 -13.19
C GLU A 25 -0.45 9.84 -12.58
N ARG A 26 -1.07 10.42 -11.56
CA ARG A 26 -0.43 11.47 -10.79
C ARG A 26 0.66 10.80 -9.99
N GLU A 27 1.86 10.86 -10.55
CA GLU A 27 3.13 10.90 -9.85
C GLU A 27 3.15 12.13 -8.90
N ASN A 28 2.21 12.17 -7.96
CA ASN A 28 2.24 13.04 -6.80
C ASN A 28 3.04 12.27 -5.75
N ALA A 29 4.34 12.52 -5.74
CA ALA A 29 5.25 11.89 -4.80
C ALA A 29 4.81 12.17 -3.34
N ALA A 30 4.82 11.12 -2.52
CA ALA A 30 4.75 11.15 -1.05
C ALA A 30 3.49 11.80 -0.41
N SER A 31 2.29 11.28 -0.72
CA SER A 31 1.13 11.40 0.18
C SER A 31 1.17 10.41 1.34
N GLU A 32 2.08 9.44 1.31
CA GLU A 32 2.19 8.33 2.24
C GLU A 32 3.57 8.31 2.92
N ARG A 33 3.60 8.00 4.22
CA ARG A 33 4.84 7.90 5.02
C ARG A 33 4.78 6.76 6.01
N VAL A 34 5.89 6.06 6.21
CA VAL A 34 6.03 5.09 7.31
C VAL A 34 6.25 5.87 8.61
N LEU A 35 5.32 5.75 9.56
CA LEU A 35 5.41 6.32 10.90
C LEU A 35 6.24 5.43 11.83
N SER A 36 6.16 4.11 11.66
CA SER A 36 7.03 3.15 12.32
C SER A 36 7.01 1.78 11.66
N ALA A 37 8.09 1.05 11.81
CA ALA A 37 8.11 -0.41 11.74
C ALA A 37 8.76 -0.95 13.03
N GLY A 38 8.41 -2.17 13.42
CA GLY A 38 8.85 -2.76 14.69
C GLY A 38 8.57 -4.26 14.76
N ASN A 39 8.85 -4.86 15.92
CA ASN A 39 8.77 -6.32 16.16
C ASN A 39 7.93 -6.69 17.40
N ASP A 40 7.12 -5.73 17.86
CA ASP A 40 6.30 -5.67 19.07
C ASP A 40 4.79 -5.52 18.77
N GLY A 41 4.37 -5.85 17.54
CA GLY A 41 2.98 -5.80 17.09
C GLY A 41 2.10 -6.96 17.57
N GLY A 42 0.93 -7.10 16.93
CA GLY A 42 -0.04 -8.14 17.24
C GLY A 42 0.47 -9.58 16.99
N ARG A 43 0.13 -10.48 17.91
CA ARG A 43 0.43 -11.93 17.80
C ARG A 43 -0.20 -12.60 16.58
N ARG A 44 -1.37 -12.12 16.17
CA ARG A 44 -2.13 -12.55 14.98
C ARG A 44 -1.91 -11.54 13.87
N ALA A 45 -1.95 -12.01 12.61
CA ALA A 45 -1.99 -11.10 11.48
C ALA A 45 -3.31 -10.32 11.48
N ALA A 46 -3.23 -9.00 11.29
CA ALA A 46 -4.37 -8.10 11.33
C ALA A 46 -4.06 -6.80 10.55
N ILE A 47 -5.12 -6.14 10.11
CA ILE A 47 -5.08 -4.83 9.46
C ILE A 47 -6.04 -3.91 10.22
N HIS A 48 -5.56 -2.75 10.66
CA HIS A 48 -6.40 -1.70 11.23
C HIS A 48 -6.31 -0.47 10.33
N ILE A 49 -7.46 0.04 9.89
CA ILE A 49 -7.58 1.28 9.12
C ILE A 49 -8.21 2.31 10.05
N ILE A 50 -7.51 3.41 10.28
CA ILE A 50 -7.79 4.36 11.35
C ILE A 50 -8.02 5.72 10.70
N ARG A 51 -9.28 6.08 10.45
CA ARG A 51 -9.69 7.36 9.83
C ARG A 51 -10.13 8.41 10.85
N SER A 52 -10.40 7.98 12.07
CA SER A 52 -10.93 8.82 13.15
C SER A 52 -10.37 8.43 14.50
N ARG A 53 -10.58 9.30 15.51
CA ARG A 53 -10.29 8.97 16.91
C ARG A 53 -11.10 7.78 17.40
N GLU A 54 -12.34 7.63 16.95
CA GLU A 54 -13.20 6.48 17.31
C GLU A 54 -12.66 5.16 16.75
N ASP A 55 -12.10 5.15 15.53
CA ASP A 55 -11.42 3.97 14.99
C ASP A 55 -10.17 3.62 15.81
N LEU A 56 -9.42 4.64 16.25
CA LEU A 56 -8.21 4.46 17.05
C LEU A 56 -8.52 3.86 18.42
N ASP A 57 -9.58 4.36 19.07
CA ASP A 57 -10.03 3.91 20.39
C ASP A 57 -10.64 2.49 20.35
N LYS A 58 -11.14 2.04 19.19
CA LYS A 58 -11.66 0.68 18.95
C LYS A 58 -10.62 -0.32 18.43
N ALA A 59 -9.45 0.13 17.99
CA ALA A 59 -8.44 -0.74 17.42
C ALA A 59 -7.66 -1.49 18.53
N ASP A 60 -7.44 -2.79 18.32
CA ASP A 60 -6.68 -3.66 19.23
C ASP A 60 -5.16 -3.39 19.11
N LEU A 61 -4.74 -2.23 19.66
CA LEU A 61 -3.39 -1.68 19.56
C LEU A 61 -2.79 -1.45 20.95
N SER A 62 -1.45 -1.47 21.03
CA SER A 62 -0.76 -1.16 22.29
C SER A 62 -0.96 0.32 22.69
N PRO A 63 -0.99 0.65 24.00
CA PRO A 63 -1.10 2.03 24.46
C PRO A 63 0.03 2.96 23.98
N GLU A 64 1.20 2.39 23.63
CA GLU A 64 2.29 3.12 23.00
C GLU A 64 1.97 3.46 21.53
N MET A 65 1.48 2.49 20.77
CA MET A 65 1.11 2.68 19.36
C MET A 65 -0.06 3.67 19.22
N ILE A 66 -1.08 3.57 20.08
CA ILE A 66 -2.18 4.54 20.16
C ILE A 66 -1.65 5.96 20.42
N ARG A 67 -0.73 6.11 21.37
CA ARG A 67 -0.11 7.39 21.71
C ARG A 67 0.75 7.95 20.58
N LYS A 68 1.45 7.08 19.85
CA LYS A 68 2.28 7.47 18.69
C LYS A 68 1.40 7.94 17.53
N ILE A 69 0.37 7.18 17.17
CA ILE A 69 -0.58 7.54 16.12
C ILE A 69 -1.32 8.84 16.48
N SER A 70 -1.90 8.94 17.68
CA SER A 70 -2.67 10.13 18.10
C SER A 70 -1.84 11.44 18.18
N ARG A 71 -0.51 11.37 18.19
CA ARG A 71 0.38 12.55 18.17
C ARG A 71 0.92 12.88 16.78
N SER A 72 0.80 11.95 15.83
CA SER A 72 1.46 12.01 14.53
C SER A 72 0.48 11.95 13.36
N LEU A 73 -0.82 12.11 13.62
CA LEU A 73 -1.90 11.97 12.65
C LEU A 73 -2.90 13.11 12.80
N ASP A 74 -3.16 13.83 11.71
CA ASP A 74 -4.26 14.81 11.62
C ASP A 74 -5.51 14.15 11.02
N PHE A 75 -6.47 13.77 11.86
CA PHE A 75 -7.71 13.12 11.44
C PHE A 75 -8.61 13.97 10.52
N SER A 76 -8.31 15.24 10.27
CA SER A 76 -9.06 16.06 9.30
C SER A 76 -8.78 15.66 7.84
N ASN A 77 -7.59 15.13 7.56
CA ASN A 77 -7.15 14.77 6.21
C ASN A 77 -6.18 13.58 6.11
N GLU A 78 -5.71 13.00 7.22
CA GLU A 78 -4.87 11.81 7.23
C GLU A 78 -5.62 10.59 7.82
N ALA A 79 -5.23 9.39 7.39
CA ALA A 79 -5.56 8.13 8.05
C ALA A 79 -4.28 7.33 8.32
N ALA A 80 -4.33 6.41 9.30
CA ALA A 80 -3.27 5.42 9.51
C ALA A 80 -3.72 4.02 9.10
N ILE A 81 -2.82 3.28 8.45
CA ILE A 81 -2.90 1.83 8.28
C ILE A 81 -1.89 1.21 9.25
N VAL A 82 -2.36 0.32 10.11
CA VAL A 82 -1.51 -0.56 10.91
C VAL A 82 -1.63 -1.97 10.35
N PHE A 83 -0.49 -2.59 10.04
CA PHE A 83 -0.42 -3.99 9.61
C PHE A 83 0.42 -4.78 10.61
N PHE A 84 -0.12 -5.91 11.07
CA PHE A 84 0.59 -6.91 11.86
C PHE A 84 0.83 -8.15 10.99
N ALA A 85 2.07 -8.63 10.93
CA ALA A 85 2.43 -9.88 10.24
C ALA A 85 2.14 -11.14 11.06
N GLY A 86 1.69 -10.98 12.31
CA GLY A 86 1.58 -12.04 13.29
C GLY A 86 2.94 -12.51 13.79
N THR A 87 2.98 -13.72 14.35
CA THR A 87 4.17 -14.28 14.99
C THR A 87 5.24 -14.72 13.97
N ARG A 88 6.51 -14.44 14.25
CA ARG A 88 7.70 -15.11 13.66
C ARG A 88 8.52 -15.76 14.79
N THR A 89 9.22 -16.84 14.46
CA THR A 89 9.95 -17.66 15.46
C THR A 89 11.39 -17.22 15.70
N THR A 90 11.89 -16.28 14.90
CA THR A 90 13.22 -15.66 15.05
C THR A 90 13.11 -14.15 14.90
N GLY A 91 14.19 -13.44 15.25
CA GLY A 91 14.45 -12.09 14.75
C GLY A 91 14.82 -12.09 13.26
N GLY A 92 15.11 -10.89 12.74
CA GLY A 92 15.53 -10.68 11.35
C GLY A 92 14.40 -10.28 10.39
N TYR A 93 13.14 -10.51 10.77
CA TYR A 93 11.98 -10.10 9.97
C TYR A 93 11.69 -8.60 10.12
N GLN A 94 11.41 -7.94 8.99
CA GLN A 94 11.04 -6.53 8.90
C GLN A 94 9.93 -6.36 7.87
N LEU A 95 9.04 -5.39 8.08
CA LEU A 95 8.00 -5.03 7.12
C LEU A 95 8.35 -3.70 6.44
N GLU A 96 8.17 -3.67 5.13
CA GLU A 96 8.51 -2.54 4.28
C GLU A 96 7.29 -2.14 3.43
N LEU A 97 7.09 -0.84 3.22
CA LEU A 97 6.12 -0.34 2.25
C LEU A 97 6.72 -0.52 0.85
N GLU A 98 6.27 -1.53 0.13
CA GLU A 98 6.79 -1.89 -1.19
C GLU A 98 6.23 -0.97 -2.28
N ARG A 99 4.91 -0.78 -2.30
CA ARG A 99 4.24 -0.01 -3.35
C ARG A 99 2.93 0.60 -2.86
N VAL A 100 2.62 1.78 -3.39
CA VAL A 100 1.31 2.42 -3.28
C VAL A 100 0.69 2.52 -4.67
N SER A 101 -0.58 2.17 -4.78
CA SER A 101 -1.42 2.41 -5.97
C SER A 101 -2.54 3.35 -5.57
N ARG A 102 -2.75 4.46 -6.28
CA ARG A 102 -3.76 5.45 -5.89
C ARG A 102 -4.65 5.84 -7.06
N THR A 103 -5.96 5.79 -6.84
CA THR A 103 -7.00 6.33 -7.73
C THR A 103 -7.88 7.30 -6.95
N SER A 104 -8.86 7.92 -7.61
CA SER A 104 -9.88 8.75 -6.93
C SER A 104 -10.86 7.95 -6.07
N ARG A 105 -10.89 6.62 -6.18
CA ARG A 105 -11.84 5.73 -5.48
C ARG A 105 -11.18 4.81 -4.46
N GLU A 106 -9.96 4.37 -4.75
CA GLU A 106 -9.22 3.37 -3.97
C GLU A 106 -7.73 3.71 -3.83
N LEU A 107 -7.19 3.41 -2.65
CA LEU A 107 -5.77 3.37 -2.33
C LEU A 107 -5.37 1.92 -2.02
N THR A 108 -4.47 1.34 -2.80
CA THR A 108 -3.92 0.00 -2.57
C THR A 108 -2.52 0.13 -1.96
N ILE A 109 -2.33 -0.41 -0.76
CA ILE A 109 -1.04 -0.45 -0.05
C ILE A 109 -0.47 -1.86 -0.15
N HIS A 110 0.75 -2.00 -0.67
CA HIS A 110 1.48 -3.27 -0.76
C HIS A 110 2.61 -3.29 0.27
N ILE A 111 2.61 -4.31 1.13
CA ILE A 111 3.57 -4.48 2.21
C ILE A 111 4.38 -5.75 1.95
N ALA A 112 5.69 -5.58 1.79
CA ALA A 112 6.63 -6.69 1.72
C ALA A 112 7.08 -7.08 3.13
N GLU A 113 7.47 -8.35 3.29
CA GLU A 113 8.21 -8.82 4.46
C GLU A 113 9.59 -9.26 4.01
N LYS A 114 10.61 -8.61 4.57
CA LYS A 114 12.00 -8.98 4.40
C LYS A 114 12.39 -9.88 5.56
N GLY A 115 12.72 -11.13 5.25
CA GLY A 115 13.33 -12.05 6.21
C GLY A 115 14.83 -11.82 6.38
N PRO A 116 15.46 -12.50 7.34
CA PRO A 116 16.92 -12.55 7.41
C PRO A 116 17.51 -13.32 6.21
N ASP A 117 18.75 -13.01 5.85
CA ASP A 117 19.50 -13.80 4.87
C ASP A 117 19.77 -15.22 5.43
N PRO A 118 19.92 -16.28 4.58
CA PRO A 118 20.05 -17.66 5.03
C PRO A 118 21.20 -17.91 6.03
N ASP A 119 22.31 -17.19 5.88
CA ASP A 119 23.50 -17.29 6.72
C ASP A 119 23.56 -16.22 7.82
N GLN A 120 22.50 -15.41 7.98
CA GLN A 120 22.47 -14.33 8.97
C GLN A 120 22.26 -14.88 10.38
N VAL A 121 23.17 -14.55 11.30
CA VAL A 121 23.00 -14.85 12.72
C VAL A 121 21.83 -14.02 13.29
N VAL A 122 20.75 -14.71 13.66
CA VAL A 122 19.53 -14.09 14.21
C VAL A 122 19.18 -14.58 15.61
N THR A 123 18.58 -13.70 16.39
CA THR A 123 18.01 -14.01 17.71
C THR A 123 16.94 -15.09 17.61
N GLN A 124 17.06 -16.14 18.43
CA GLN A 124 16.06 -17.20 18.57
C GLN A 124 15.01 -16.77 19.60
N ALA A 125 14.04 -15.96 19.16
CA ALA A 125 12.95 -15.46 19.99
C ALA A 125 11.70 -15.21 19.17
N LEU A 126 10.53 -15.29 19.81
CA LEU A 126 9.27 -14.89 19.17
C LEU A 126 9.28 -13.37 18.91
N THR A 127 8.96 -12.98 17.68
CA THR A 127 8.82 -11.59 17.25
C THR A 127 7.48 -11.36 16.57
N PHE A 128 7.02 -10.12 16.52
CA PHE A 128 5.72 -9.72 16.01
C PHE A 128 5.87 -8.53 15.04
N PRO A 129 6.32 -8.74 13.79
CA PRO A 129 6.59 -7.65 12.88
C PRO A 129 5.36 -6.78 12.60
N HIS A 130 5.54 -5.46 12.63
CA HIS A 130 4.51 -4.48 12.34
C HIS A 130 5.02 -3.33 11.46
N ILE A 131 4.10 -2.69 10.76
CA ILE A 131 4.31 -1.39 10.11
C ILE A 131 3.08 -0.50 10.31
N VAL A 132 3.33 0.79 10.56
CA VAL A 132 2.33 1.85 10.65
C VAL A 132 2.61 2.86 9.54
N ILE A 133 1.65 3.04 8.64
CA ILE A 133 1.74 3.91 7.48
C ILE A 133 0.69 5.00 7.64
N VAL A 134 1.09 6.27 7.57
CA VAL A 134 0.16 7.40 7.50
C VAL A 134 -0.04 7.77 6.04
N VAL A 135 -1.30 7.99 5.65
CA VAL A 135 -1.71 8.31 4.29
C VAL A 135 -2.56 9.58 4.31
N LYS A 136 -2.18 10.56 3.48
CA LYS A 136 -2.87 11.85 3.36
C LYS A 136 -3.95 11.80 2.27
N ASP A 137 -5.04 12.52 2.49
CA ASP A 137 -6.23 12.62 1.64
C ASP A 137 -6.68 11.24 1.11
N PRO A 138 -6.94 10.24 1.98
CA PRO A 138 -7.25 8.89 1.55
C PRO A 138 -8.61 8.81 0.84
N PRO A 139 -8.70 8.13 -0.32
CA PRO A 139 -9.97 7.89 -1.00
C PRO A 139 -10.88 6.96 -0.16
N PRO A 140 -12.17 6.79 -0.54
CA PRO A 140 -13.14 6.02 0.24
C PRO A 140 -12.75 4.55 0.48
N ALA A 141 -12.20 3.86 -0.52
CA ALA A 141 -11.66 2.52 -0.35
C ALA A 141 -10.17 2.56 -0.01
N ILE A 142 -9.76 1.75 0.96
CA ILE A 142 -8.35 1.42 1.23
C ILE A 142 -8.25 -0.10 1.21
N ALA A 143 -7.42 -0.63 0.31
CA ALA A 143 -7.06 -2.03 0.25
C ALA A 143 -5.62 -2.20 0.75
N VAL A 144 -5.37 -3.21 1.58
CA VAL A 144 -4.04 -3.50 2.11
C VAL A 144 -3.68 -4.93 1.73
N GLN A 145 -2.60 -5.09 1.00
CA GLN A 145 -2.07 -6.37 0.56
C GLN A 145 -0.80 -6.65 1.38
N GLY A 146 -0.86 -7.70 2.19
CA GLY A 146 0.31 -8.20 2.91
C GLY A 146 1.25 -9.03 2.03
N PRO A 147 2.34 -9.54 2.62
CA PRO A 147 3.28 -10.42 1.94
C PRO A 147 2.57 -11.65 1.38
N GLN A 148 2.79 -11.95 0.10
CA GLN A 148 2.35 -13.21 -0.49
C GLN A 148 3.20 -14.35 0.08
N ARG A 149 2.57 -15.48 0.42
CA ARG A 149 3.21 -16.70 0.94
C ARG A 149 3.22 -17.80 -0.10
#